data_AF-A0A2X3D116-F1
#
_entry.id   AF-A0A2X3D116-F1
#
_cell.length_a   1.000
_cell.length_b   1.000
_cell.length_c   1.000
_cell.angle_alpha   90.00
_cell.angle_beta   90.00
_cell.angle_gamma   90.00
#
_symmetry.space_group_name_H-M   'P 1'
#
loop_
_entity.id
_entity.type
_entity.pdbx_description
1 polymer ?
#
loop_
_entity_poly.entity_id
_entity_poly.type
_entity_poly.pdbx_seq_one_letter_code
_entity_poly.pdbx_strand_id
1 'polypeptide(L)' 'MKKAETLYYIVKGSVAVLIKDEEGKEMILSYLNQGDFIGEIRPV' A
#
# COMPACT_ATOMS: atom_id res chain seq x y z
N MET A 1 -11.82 4.70 11.23
CA MET A 1 -10.54 5.06 10.59
C MET A 1 -9.41 4.60 11.50
N LYS A 2 -8.77 3.47 11.22
CA LYS A 2 -7.54 3.09 11.94
C LYS A 2 -6.40 3.98 11.43
N LYS A 3 -5.69 4.61 12.35
CA LYS A 3 -4.47 5.35 12.04
C LYS A 3 -3.40 4.33 11.62
N ALA A 4 -2.64 4.62 10.57
CA ALA A 4 -1.44 3.82 10.30
C ALA A 4 -0.46 4.04 11.46
N GLU A 5 -0.07 2.96 12.12
CA GLU A 5 0.82 3.00 13.30
C GLU A 5 2.30 3.03 12.89
N THR A 6 2.61 2.83 11.61
CA THR A 6 3.97 2.79 11.08
C THR A 6 4.03 3.27 9.64
N LEU A 7 5.05 4.06 9.32
CA LEU A 7 5.38 4.54 7.97
C LEU A 7 6.65 3.84 7.51
N TYR A 8 6.65 3.34 6.27
CA TYR A 8 7.79 2.67 5.65
C TYR A 8 8.27 3.46 4.44
N TYR A 9 9.57 3.37 4.13
CA TYR A 9 10.20 3.99 2.95
C TYR A 9 10.90 2.91 2.13
N ILE A 10 10.67 2.89 0.81
CA ILE A 10 11.26 1.88 -0.08
C ILE A 10 12.69 2.31 -0.45
N VAL A 11 13.67 1.76 0.25
CA VAL A 11 15.11 2.02 -0.01
C VAL A 11 15.57 1.38 -1.33
N LYS A 12 15.00 0.24 -1.72
CA LYS A 12 15.28 -0.45 -2.99
C LYS A 12 14.17 -1.46 -3.30
N GLY A 13 13.85 -1.63 -4.58
CA GLY A 13 12.87 -2.61 -5.07
C GLY A 13 11.52 -1.98 -5.40
N SER A 14 10.51 -2.85 -5.56
CA SER A 14 9.14 -2.47 -5.93
C SER A 14 8.12 -3.25 -5.10
N VAL A 15 6.97 -2.64 -4.82
CA VAL A 15 5.87 -3.20 -4.04
C VAL A 15 4.56 -3.02 -4.82
N ALA A 16 3.74 -4.07 -4.89
CA ALA A 16 2.37 -3.97 -5.40
C ALA A 16 1.38 -3.81 -4.25
N VAL A 17 0.47 -2.84 -4.35
CA VAL A 17 -0.61 -2.62 -3.39
C VAL A 17 -1.88 -3.25 -3.94
N LEU A 18 -2.48 -4.16 -3.18
CA LEU A 18 -3.67 -4.90 -3.58
C LEU A 18 -4.77 -4.75 -2.53
N ILE A 19 -6.01 -4.77 -2.98
CA ILE A 19 -7.19 -4.97 -2.13
C ILE A 19 -7.82 -6.31 -2.44
N LYS A 20 -8.46 -6.89 -1.43
CA LYS A 20 -9.20 -8.13 -1.53
C LYS A 20 -10.64 -7.86 -1.12
N ASP A 21 -11.59 -8.26 -1.94
CA ASP A 21 -13.01 -8.22 -1.56
C ASP A 21 -13.39 -9.40 -0.64
N GLU A 22 -14.63 -9.41 -0.18
CA GLU A 22 -15.13 -10.43 0.75
C GLU A 22 -15.18 -11.84 0.13
N GLU A 23 -15.28 -11.93 -1.20
CA GLU A 23 -15.24 -13.19 -1.96
C GLU A 23 -13.81 -13.66 -2.26
N GLY A 24 -12.84 -12.82 -1.94
CA GLY A 24 -11.43 -13.12 -2.04
C GLY A 24 -10.78 -12.78 -3.38
N LYS A 25 -11.45 -11.99 -4.22
CA LYS A 25 -10.88 -11.47 -5.46
C LYS A 25 -9.91 -10.32 -5.16
N GLU A 26 -8.73 -10.40 -5.76
CA GLU A 26 -7.67 -9.41 -5.59
C GLU A 26 -7.67 -8.40 -6.75
N MET A 27 -7.54 -7.12 -6.42
CA MET A 27 -7.36 -6.03 -7.38
C MET A 27 -6.12 -5.21 -7.02
N ILE A 28 -5.26 -4.98 -8.01
CA ILE A 28 -4.09 -4.12 -7.88
C ILE A 28 -4.52 -2.66 -7.97
N LEU A 29 -4.15 -1.86 -6.98
CA LEU A 29 -4.43 -0.43 -6.94
C LEU A 29 -3.25 0.41 -7.41
N SER A 30 -2.03 0.01 -7.06
CA SER A 30 -0.82 0.77 -7.39
C SER A 30 0.43 -0.10 -7.32
N TYR A 31 1.48 0.37 -7.98
CA TYR A 31 2.85 -0.12 -7.84
C TYR A 31 3.72 1.00 -7.30
N LEU A 32 4.37 0.75 -6.18
CA LEU A 32 5.30 1.65 -5.53
C LEU A 32 6.72 1.19 -5.81
N ASN A 33 7.63 2.14 -6.00
CA ASN A 33 9.01 1.92 -6.34
C ASN A 33 9.95 2.53 -5.31
N GLN A 34 11.24 2.31 -5.51
CA GLN A 34 12.28 2.95 -4.71
C GLN A 34 12.06 4.47 -4.64
N GLY A 35 12.07 5.00 -3.42
CA GLY A 35 11.76 6.40 -3.15
C GLY A 35 10.35 6.67 -2.64
N ASP A 36 9.44 5.71 -2.74
CA ASP A 36 8.06 5.88 -2.27
C ASP A 36 7.90 5.52 -0.78
N PHE A 37 6.87 6.09 -0.16
CA PHE A 37 6.45 5.77 1.21
C PHE A 37 5.21 4.87 1.23
N ILE A 38 5.14 3.96 2.20
CA ILE A 38 3.99 3.09 2.46
C ILE A 38 3.43 3.40 3.84
N GLY A 39 2.11 3.53 3.97
CA GLY A 39 1.43 3.76 5.25
C GLY A 39 0.93 5.18 5.46
N GLU A 40 1.14 6.09 4.52
CA GLU A 40 0.50 7.43 4.55
C GLU A 40 -0.95 7.42 4.04
N ILE A 41 -1.55 6.24 3.79
CA ILE A 41 -2.86 6.14 3.14
C ILE A 41 -3.92 6.84 4.01
N ARG A 42 -4.24 8.09 3.68
CA ARG A 42 -5.53 8.69 3.95
C ARG A 42 -6.49 8.11 2.94
N PRO A 43 -7.52 7.35 3.35
CA PRO A 43 -8.63 7.11 2.47
C PRO A 43 -9.30 8.47 2.27
N VAL A 44 -9.09 9.06 1.10
CA VAL A 44 -9.96 10.12 0.58
C VAL A 44 -11.02 9.48 -0.30
#